data_AF-A0A2C6DYM2-F1
#
_entry.id   AF-A0A2C6DYM2-F1
#
_cell.length_a   1.000
_cell.length_b   1.000
_cell.length_c   1.000
_cell.angle_alpha   90.00
_cell.angle_beta   90.00
_cell.angle_gamma   90.00
#
_symmetry.space_group_name_H-M   'P 1'
#
loop_
_entity.id
_entity.type
_entity.pdbx_description
1 polymer ?
#
loop_
_entity_poly.entity_id
_entity_poly.type
_entity_poly.pdbx_seq_one_letter_code
_entity_poly.pdbx_strand_id
1 'polypeptide(L)' 'MQHRVRLIKDKIEQAQRLPALKAGKKIELAESVLDETVSLLYEMVSRIEILEAHYGEIE' A
#
# COMPACT_ATOMS: atom_id res chain seq x y z
N MET A 1 9.55 3.01 0.11
CA MET A 1 8.63 2.93 1.26
C MET A 1 7.91 4.26 1.54
N GLN A 2 8.55 5.31 2.09
CA GLN A 2 7.86 6.58 2.44
C GLN A 2 7.11 7.25 1.28
N HIS A 3 7.68 7.22 0.07
CA HIS A 3 7.01 7.74 -1.13
C HIS A 3 5.74 6.95 -1.49
N ARG A 4 5.77 5.62 -1.40
CA ARG A 4 4.60 4.74 -1.67
C ARG A 4 3.47 4.98 -0.66
N VAL A 5 3.82 5.11 0.62
CA VAL A 5 2.84 5.44 1.68
C VAL A 5 2.19 6.79 1.43
N ARG A 6 2.95 7.79 0.96
CA ARG A 6 2.39 9.10 0.57
C ARG A 6 1.42 8.98 -0.60
N LEU A 7 1.76 8.23 -1.64
CA LEU A 7 0.87 8.02 -2.80
C LEU A 7 -0.45 7.35 -2.39
N ILE A 8 -0.40 6.32 -1.54
CA ILE A 8 -1.59 5.67 -1.00
C ILE A 8 -2.47 6.69 -0.25
N LYS A 9 -1.86 7.50 0.63
CA LYS A 9 -2.57 8.55 1.37
C LYS A 9 -3.22 9.56 0.43
N ASP A 10 -2.49 10.05 -0.58
CA ASP A 10 -2.99 11.04 -1.53
C ASP A 10 -4.19 10.52 -2.32
N LYS A 11 -4.21 9.23 -2.68
CA LYS A 11 -5.35 8.59 -3.36
C LYS A 11 -6.57 8.45 -2.46
N ILE A 12 -6.39 8.10 -1.18
CA ILE A 12 -7.47 8.07 -0.19
C ILE A 12 -8.09 9.47 -0.04
N GLU A 13 -7.26 10.51 0.09
CA GLU A 13 -7.75 11.89 0.20
C GLU A 13 -8.50 12.33 -1.07
N GLN A 14 -8.02 11.94 -2.25
CA GLN A 14 -8.72 12.18 -3.51
C GLN A 14 -10.10 11.51 -3.52
N ALA A 15 -10.20 10.25 -3.09
CA ALA A 15 -11.46 9.52 -3.03
C ALA A 15 -12.46 10.17 -2.04
N GLN A 16 -11.98 10.64 -0.89
CA GLN A 16 -12.80 11.34 0.11
C GLN A 16 -13.39 12.65 -0.42
N ARG A 17 -12.62 13.39 -1.23
CA ARG A 17 -13.06 14.67 -1.83
C ARG A 17 -14.03 14.50 -3.00
N LEU A 18 -14.22 13.29 -3.53
CA LEU A 18 -15.15 13.07 -4.63
C LEU A 18 -16.62 13.19 -4.15
N PRO A 19 -17.50 13.80 -4.96
CA PRO A 19 -18.94 13.81 -4.70
C PRO A 19 -19.53 12.39 -4.63
N ALA A 20 -20.62 12.22 -3.88
CA ALA A 20 -21.29 10.92 -3.71
C ALA A 20 -21.78 10.31 -5.06
N LEU A 21 -22.18 11.16 -6.01
CA LEU A 21 -22.63 10.74 -7.34
C LEU A 21 -21.51 10.09 -8.17
N LYS A 22 -20.23 10.28 -7.80
CA LYS A 22 -19.07 9.67 -8.46
C LYS A 22 -18.65 8.36 -7.78
N ALA A 23 -19.61 7.56 -7.34
CA ALA A 23 -19.38 6.30 -6.63
C ALA A 23 -18.44 5.34 -7.38
N GLY A 24 -18.60 5.19 -8.70
CA GLY A 24 -17.71 4.34 -9.51
C GLY A 24 -16.24 4.75 -9.41
N LYS A 25 -15.94 6.06 -9.51
CA LYS A 25 -14.56 6.55 -9.38
C LYS A 25 -14.01 6.42 -7.96
N LYS A 26 -14.88 6.46 -6.93
CA LYS A 26 -14.47 6.18 -5.55
C LYS A 26 -14.06 4.72 -5.37
N ILE A 27 -14.82 3.79 -5.96
CA ILE A 27 -14.53 2.36 -5.92
C ILE A 27 -13.21 2.08 -6.63
N GLU A 28 -13.02 2.60 -7.84
CA GLU A 28 -11.77 2.46 -8.60
C GLU A 28 -10.53 2.94 -7.82
N LEU A 29 -10.63 4.10 -7.15
CA LEU A 29 -9.55 4.60 -6.29
C LEU A 29 -9.32 3.71 -5.07
N ALA A 30 -10.37 3.17 -4.46
CA ALA A 30 -10.26 2.27 -3.32
C ALA A 30 -9.61 0.94 -3.70
N GLU A 31 -10.00 0.35 -4.83
CA GLU A 31 -9.37 -0.86 -5.38
C GLU A 31 -7.89 -0.61 -5.68
N SER A 32 -7.56 0.50 -6.34
CA SER A 32 -6.16 0.85 -6.62
C SER A 32 -5.32 1.04 -5.36
N VAL A 33 -5.89 1.65 -4.30
CA VAL A 33 -5.22 1.80 -3.01
C VAL A 33 -4.99 0.44 -2.34
N LEU A 34 -5.98 -0.47 -2.41
CA LEU A 34 -5.87 -1.80 -1.84
C LEU A 34 -4.74 -2.58 -2.51
N ASP A 35 -4.68 -2.58 -3.85
CA ASP A 35 -3.62 -3.26 -4.60
C ASP A 35 -2.23 -2.74 -4.25
N GLU A 36 -2.07 -1.41 -4.16
CA GLU A 36 -0.80 -0.80 -3.79
C GLU A 36 -0.37 -1.15 -2.36
N THR A 37 -1.33 -1.22 -1.44
CA THR A 37 -1.10 -1.59 -0.04
C THR A 37 -0.68 -3.04 0.08
N VAL A 38 -1.38 -3.95 -0.61
CA VAL A 38 -1.03 -5.39 -0.66
C VAL A 38 0.36 -5.59 -1.24
N SER A 39 0.70 -4.91 -2.34
CA SER A 39 2.04 -4.94 -2.91
C SER A 39 3.12 -4.46 -1.92
N LEU A 40 2.82 -3.45 -1.11
CA LEU A 40 3.74 -2.96 -0.08
C LEU A 40 3.98 -4.00 1.02
N LEU A 41 2.92 -4.68 1.44
CA LEU A 41 3.00 -5.75 2.45
C LEU A 41 3.88 -6.90 1.96
N TYR A 42 3.71 -7.34 0.71
CA TYR A 42 4.57 -8.38 0.13
C TYR A 42 6.04 -7.95 0.07
N GLU A 43 6.34 -6.70 -0.30
CA GLU A 43 7.71 -6.18 -0.26
C GLU A 43 8.29 -6.20 1.15
N MET A 44 7.48 -5.85 2.16
CA MET A 44 7.91 -5.87 3.57
C MET A 44 8.19 -7.29 4.04
N VAL A 45 7.32 -8.26 3.73
CA VAL A 45 7.53 -9.67 4.07
C VAL A 45 8.82 -10.20 3.45
N SER A 46 9.01 -10.00 2.15
CA SER A 46 10.23 -10.45 1.46
C SER A 46 11.50 -9.83 2.07
N ARG A 47 11.46 -8.56 2.48
CA ARG A 47 12.60 -7.92 3.15
C ARG A 47 12.86 -8.50 4.54
N ILE A 48 11.81 -8.89 5.28
CA ILE A 48 11.96 -9.58 6.57
C ILE A 48 12.62 -10.94 6.35
N GLU A 49 12.13 -11.74 5.39
CA GLU A 49 12.71 -13.05 5.06
C GLU A 49 14.20 -12.95 4.69
N ILE A 50 14.59 -11.93 3.91
CA ILE A 50 16.01 -11.67 3.58
C ILE A 50 16.82 -11.35 4.83
N LEU A 51 16.29 -10.51 5.74
CA LEU A 51 16.97 -10.15 6.98
C LEU A 51 17.10 -11.36 7.91
N GLU A 52 16.06 -12.19 8.03
CA GLU A 52 16.10 -13.43 8.80
C GLU A 52 17.13 -14.41 8.21
N ALA A 53 17.23 -14.52 6.88
CA ALA A 53 18.27 -15.35 6.26
C ALA A 53 19.70 -14.82 6.49
N HIS A 54 19.89 -13.50 6.61
CA HIS A 54 21.21 -12.88 6.80
C HIS A 54 21.65 -12.82 8.27
N TYR A 55 20.71 -12.73 9.21
CA TYR A 55 21.00 -12.48 10.62
C TYR A 55 20.43 -13.56 11.56
N GLY A 56 19.64 -14.49 11.05
CA GLY A 56 19.04 -15.60 11.81
C GLY A 56 19.99 -16.76 12.10
N GLU A 57 21.22 -16.75 11.56
CA GLU A 57 22.28 -17.71 11.90
C GLU A 57 23.23 -17.20 13.00
N ILE A 58 22.90 -16.13 13.71
CA ILE A 58 23.65 -15.73 14.91
C ILE A 58 23.08 -16.51 16.12
N GLU A 59 23.46 -17.79 16.23
CA GLU A 59 23.53 -18.53 17.50
C GLU A 59 24.85 -18.24 18.23
#